data_AF-A0A820Y095-F1
#
_entry.id   AF-A0A820Y095-F1
#
_cell.length_a   1.000
_cell.length_b   1.000
_cell.length_c   1.000
_cell.angle_alpha   90.00
_cell.angle_beta   90.00
_cell.angle_gamma   90.00
#
_symmetry.space_group_name_H-M   'P 1'
#
loop_
_entity.id
_entity.type
_entity.pdbx_description
1 polymer ?
#
loop_
_entity_poly.entity_id
_entity_poly.type
_entity_poly.pdbx_seq_one_letter_code
_entity_poly.pdbx_strand_id
1 'polypeptide(L)'
;MPKKQCTRCKNWKACRKLTAKTHDWCYSLFYLEGFSLNADQSICLCNRCWFYLCNEKTRTGVQSENENTNDSNAMDTSVHEDQDQDQDQDQDQDQLTIENILFSGSSHKKCVVCRDEVNTTMITMPKPARLDLLVLKRMYAPHGVRCCRKHLWNNRLLPDVKINMDNRQTPMAKLEPTVLLNLFNDLLGLLQEASTAPRLDFMDPSMSNEDYLTWTGWTKEQFEHMFMLILSHIRSSSNREARNALAMFWIKLKTNLSFRQIGSLFNISGDYENRRKVVSRSFDSIRQVLVDKLLPKHLGIGHLSRSEAIDHNTSFSNEFFGKK
;
A
#
# COMPACT_ATOMS: atom_id res chain seq x y z
N MET A 1 10.18 -5.72 17.10
CA MET A 1 11.58 -5.27 17.30
C MET A 1 11.93 -5.42 18.78
N PRO A 2 13.10 -5.96 19.15
CA PRO A 2 13.54 -6.02 20.55
C PRO A 2 13.68 -4.60 21.09
N LYS A 3 13.16 -4.34 22.30
CA LYS A 3 13.27 -3.04 22.96
C LYS A 3 14.74 -2.83 23.34
N LYS A 4 15.33 -1.75 22.84
CA LYS A 4 16.69 -1.31 23.19
C LYS A 4 16.62 0.10 23.76
N GLN A 5 17.58 0.45 24.61
CA GLN A 5 17.65 1.79 25.17
C GLN A 5 18.09 2.79 24.09
N CYS A 6 17.33 3.88 23.93
CA CYS A 6 17.68 4.95 23.01
C CYS A 6 18.91 5.71 23.55
N THR A 7 19.94 5.89 22.72
CA THR A 7 21.20 6.53 23.13
C THR A 7 20.98 7.99 23.55
N ARG A 8 20.09 8.72 22.85
CA ARG A 8 19.80 10.15 23.09
C ARG A 8 18.87 10.39 24.28
N CYS A 9 17.70 9.75 24.30
CA CYS A 9 16.68 10.00 25.34
C CYS A 9 16.66 8.98 26.48
N LYS A 10 17.62 8.03 26.49
CA LYS A 10 17.79 6.96 27.49
C LYS A 10 16.56 6.09 27.79
N ASN A 11 15.52 6.15 26.94
CA ASN A 11 14.28 5.39 27.09
C ASN A 11 14.30 4.05 26.34
N TRP A 12 13.70 3.02 26.93
CA TRP A 12 13.55 1.68 26.31
C TRP A 12 12.40 1.64 25.31
N LYS A 13 12.72 1.68 24.01
CA LYS A 13 11.73 1.71 22.92
C LYS A 13 12.19 0.84 21.74
N ALA A 14 11.30 0.67 20.75
CA ALA A 14 11.72 0.16 19.45
C ALA A 14 12.74 1.15 18.86
N CYS A 15 13.98 0.70 18.71
CA CYS A 15 15.10 1.54 18.29
C CYS A 15 15.72 0.99 17.01
N ARG A 16 16.14 1.89 16.13
CA ARG A 16 16.93 1.59 14.94
C ARG A 16 18.41 1.57 15.35
N LYS A 17 19.13 0.52 14.95
CA LYS A 17 20.58 0.41 15.13
C LYS A 17 21.25 1.20 14.01
N LEU A 18 22.15 2.11 14.37
CA LEU A 18 22.92 2.96 13.46
C LEU A 18 24.40 2.61 13.61
N THR A 19 25.12 2.62 12.50
CA THR A 19 26.57 2.37 12.46
C THR A 19 27.28 3.60 11.89
N ALA A 20 28.51 3.85 12.34
CA ALA A 20 29.32 4.98 11.87
C ALA A 20 29.42 5.02 10.34
N LYS A 21 29.63 3.85 9.70
CA LYS A 21 29.72 3.71 8.24
C LYS A 21 28.49 4.18 7.45
N THR A 22 27.29 4.14 8.04
CA THR A 22 26.05 4.46 7.30
C THR A 22 25.48 5.84 7.67
N HIS A 23 25.93 6.43 8.78
CA HIS A 23 25.31 7.61 9.37
C HIS A 23 26.35 8.52 10.05
N ASP A 24 27.46 8.80 9.38
CA ASP A 24 28.57 9.61 9.91
C ASP A 24 28.11 11.00 10.40
N TRP A 25 27.15 11.60 9.67
CA TRP A 25 26.51 12.86 10.05
C TRP A 25 25.81 12.79 11.43
N CYS A 26 25.25 11.65 11.82
CA CYS A 26 24.64 11.48 13.14
C CYS A 26 25.72 11.52 14.23
N TYR A 27 26.88 10.90 14.02
CA TYR A 27 27.97 10.88 15.00
C TYR A 27 28.54 12.29 15.20
N SER A 28 28.69 13.05 14.12
CA SER A 28 29.10 14.47 14.17
C SER A 28 28.12 15.33 14.98
N LEU A 29 26.80 15.15 14.78
CA LEU A 29 25.79 15.87 15.56
C LEU A 29 25.79 15.47 17.04
N PHE A 30 25.97 14.18 17.34
CA PHE A 30 26.07 13.72 18.73
C PHE A 30 27.30 14.27 19.45
N TYR A 31 28.42 14.41 18.74
CA TYR A 31 29.63 15.02 19.29
C TYR A 31 29.40 16.50 19.63
N LEU A 32 28.72 17.25 18.75
CA LEU A 32 28.31 18.64 19.01
C LEU A 32 27.32 18.78 20.18
N GLU A 33 26.45 17.79 20.38
CA GLU A 33 25.55 17.71 21.54
C GLU A 33 26.25 17.20 22.83
N GLY A 34 27.58 17.02 22.82
CA GLY A 34 28.37 16.64 24.01
C GLY A 34 28.33 15.15 24.37
N PHE A 35 27.89 14.28 23.46
CA PHE A 35 27.90 12.83 23.70
C PHE A 35 29.24 12.21 23.28
N SER A 36 29.98 11.66 24.25
CA SER A 36 31.18 10.85 23.97
C SER A 36 30.79 9.47 23.45
N LEU A 37 30.86 9.27 22.14
CA LEU A 37 30.56 8.00 21.48
C LEU A 37 31.85 7.42 20.89
N ASN A 38 32.25 6.23 21.34
CA ASN A 38 33.36 5.49 20.73
C ASN A 38 32.94 5.00 19.34
N ALA A 39 33.81 5.14 18.34
CA ALA A 39 33.52 4.83 16.93
C ALA A 39 33.01 3.40 16.66
N ASP A 40 33.32 2.46 17.56
CA ASP A 40 32.92 1.04 17.45
C ASP A 40 31.58 0.70 18.13
N GLN A 41 30.93 1.66 18.81
CA GLN A 41 29.65 1.42 19.45
C GLN A 41 28.47 1.70 18.52
N SER A 42 27.63 0.69 18.30
CA SER A 42 26.38 0.88 17.56
C SER A 42 25.37 1.71 18.34
N ILE A 43 25.03 2.89 17.83
CA ILE A 43 24.01 3.78 18.41
C ILE A 43 22.62 3.18 18.16
N CYS A 44 21.72 3.27 19.15
CA CYS A 44 20.32 2.88 18.99
C CYS A 44 19.43 4.11 19.17
N LEU A 45 18.65 4.50 18.16
CA LEU A 45 17.73 5.64 18.27
C LEU A 45 16.27 5.25 18.13
N CYS A 46 15.43 5.79 19.02
CA CYS A 46 13.99 5.71 18.85
C CYS A 46 13.54 6.62 17.69
N ASN A 47 12.41 6.30 17.06
CA ASN A 47 11.90 7.05 15.90
C ASN A 47 11.76 8.57 16.19
N ARG A 48 11.36 8.96 17.40
CA ARG A 48 11.23 10.39 17.77
C ARG A 48 12.58 11.12 17.74
N CYS A 49 13.62 10.53 18.31
CA CYS A 49 14.97 11.11 18.29
C CYS A 49 15.59 11.07 16.91
N TRP A 50 15.27 10.05 16.11
CA TRP A 50 15.68 9.98 14.71
C TRP A 50 15.08 11.12 13.87
N PHE A 51 13.76 11.32 13.93
CA PHE A 51 13.12 12.41 13.18
C PHE A 51 13.57 13.79 13.63
N TYR A 52 13.86 13.98 14.91
CA TYR A 52 14.45 15.23 15.40
C TYR A 52 15.79 15.50 14.71
N LEU A 53 16.70 14.53 14.68
CA LEU A 53 18.00 14.67 14.02
C LEU A 53 17.89 14.89 12.50
N CYS A 54 16.97 14.20 11.83
CA CYS A 54 16.74 14.42 10.41
C CYS A 54 16.25 15.85 10.12
N ASN A 55 15.40 16.41 10.98
CA ASN A 55 14.93 17.79 10.85
C ASN A 55 16.01 18.82 11.18
N GLU A 56 16.94 18.47 12.06
CA GLU A 56 18.08 19.32 12.42
C GLU A 56 19.14 19.35 11.32
N LYS A 57 19.34 18.22 10.62
CA LYS A 57 20.15 18.16 9.39
C LYS A 57 19.62 19.09 8.30
N THR A 58 18.30 19.13 8.09
CA THR A 58 17.70 20.05 7.10
C THR A 58 17.76 21.52 7.52
N ARG A 59 17.84 21.83 8.82
CA ARG A 59 18.00 23.22 9.31
C ARG A 59 19.44 23.72 9.28
N THR A 60 20.43 22.84 9.41
CA THR A 60 21.86 23.22 9.49
C THR A 60 22.59 23.23 8.15
N GLY A 61 21.90 22.94 7.04
CA GLY A 61 22.43 23.20 5.70
C GLY A 61 23.67 22.38 5.33
N VAL A 62 23.94 21.24 5.97
CA VAL A 62 25.03 20.35 5.55
C VAL A 62 24.55 19.54 4.34
N GLN A 63 24.75 20.13 3.15
CA GLN A 63 24.61 19.45 1.87
C GLN A 63 25.64 18.33 1.79
N SER A 64 25.17 17.09 1.60
CA SER A 64 26.01 16.02 1.06
C SER A 64 25.92 16.12 -0.46
N GLU A 65 27.06 16.47 -1.07
CA GLU A 65 27.30 16.65 -2.49
C GLU A 65 26.85 15.45 -3.34
N ASN A 66 26.23 15.75 -4.48
CA ASN A 66 26.60 15.19 -5.77
C ASN A 66 25.97 16.03 -6.91
N GLU A 67 26.85 16.84 -7.52
CA GLU A 67 27.06 17.10 -8.96
C GLU A 67 25.83 17.20 -9.90
N ASN A 68 25.52 18.41 -10.36
CA ASN A 68 26.00 18.89 -11.68
C ASN A 68 25.53 20.32 -12.02
N THR A 69 26.55 21.19 -12.14
CA THR A 69 26.77 22.28 -13.11
C THR A 69 25.56 22.88 -13.86
N ASN A 70 25.31 24.18 -13.65
CA ASN A 70 25.59 25.16 -14.70
C ASN A 70 25.64 26.60 -14.17
N ASP A 71 26.46 27.35 -14.87
CA ASP A 71 27.20 28.54 -14.51
C ASP A 71 26.50 29.83 -14.99
N SER A 72 26.99 30.98 -14.50
CA SER A 72 26.73 32.36 -14.98
C SER A 72 25.33 32.95 -14.66
N ASN A 73 25.15 34.17 -14.14
CA ASN A 73 25.99 35.37 -14.19
C ASN A 73 25.68 36.36 -13.05
N ALA A 74 26.70 37.11 -12.66
CA ALA A 74 26.67 38.24 -11.73
C ALA A 74 26.00 39.49 -12.33
N MET A 75 25.36 40.32 -11.50
CA MET A 75 25.75 41.72 -11.39
C MET A 75 25.21 42.37 -10.11
N ASP A 76 26.13 43.11 -9.52
CA ASP A 76 26.12 43.87 -8.29
C ASP A 76 25.62 45.30 -8.59
N THR A 77 24.74 45.86 -7.77
CA THR A 77 24.77 47.31 -7.47
C THR A 77 23.95 47.64 -6.23
N SER A 78 24.65 48.29 -5.31
CA SER A 78 24.19 48.82 -4.03
C SER A 78 23.63 50.25 -4.11
N VAL A 79 22.95 50.62 -3.02
CA VAL A 79 22.73 51.97 -2.43
C VAL A 79 21.46 52.74 -2.85
N HIS A 80 20.47 52.83 -1.95
CA HIS A 80 20.21 54.03 -1.12
C HIS A 80 19.01 53.85 -0.17
N GLU A 81 19.19 54.36 1.05
CA GLU A 81 18.23 54.44 2.16
C GLU A 81 17.23 55.60 1.97
N ASP A 82 16.05 55.40 2.59
CA ASP A 82 15.22 56.35 3.36
C ASP A 82 13.80 56.70 2.89
N GLN A 83 12.89 56.50 3.86
CA GLN A 83 11.59 57.16 4.17
C GLN A 83 10.25 56.53 3.72
N ASP A 84 9.57 55.96 4.73
CA ASP A 84 8.16 56.09 5.13
C ASP A 84 7.04 56.17 4.08
N GLN A 85 6.15 55.16 4.06
CA GLN A 85 4.72 55.27 4.44
C GLN A 85 3.93 53.99 4.11
N ASP A 86 2.99 53.65 4.99
CA ASP A 86 2.02 52.56 4.90
C ASP A 86 1.25 52.51 3.57
N GLN A 87 1.16 51.32 2.96
CA GLN A 87 -0.03 50.82 2.26
C GLN A 87 0.14 49.34 1.84
N ASP A 88 -0.76 48.51 2.36
CA ASP A 88 -1.30 47.27 1.80
C ASP A 88 -0.38 46.42 0.92
N GLN A 89 0.32 45.47 1.55
CA GLN A 89 0.78 44.28 0.84
C GLN A 89 -0.40 43.32 0.65
N ASP A 90 -1.15 43.53 -0.44
CA ASP A 90 -1.73 42.41 -1.18
C ASP A 90 -0.56 41.51 -1.62
N GLN A 91 -0.14 40.60 -0.74
CA GLN A 91 0.55 39.40 -1.18
C GLN A 91 -0.51 38.53 -1.84
N ASP A 92 -0.77 38.79 -3.12
CA ASP A 92 -1.32 37.81 -4.05
C ASP A 92 -0.39 36.59 -4.03
N GLN A 93 -0.60 35.71 -3.06
CA GLN A 93 -0.15 34.34 -3.20
C GLN A 93 -0.98 33.79 -4.36
N ASP A 94 -0.32 33.56 -5.49
CA ASP A 94 -0.89 32.97 -6.72
C ASP A 94 -1.60 31.65 -6.42
N GLN A 95 -2.82 31.69 -5.88
CA GLN A 95 -3.61 30.53 -5.55
C GLN A 95 -4.45 30.14 -6.76
N LEU A 96 -4.23 28.93 -7.23
CA LEU A 96 -5.01 28.36 -8.32
C LEU A 96 -6.30 27.79 -7.75
N THR A 97 -7.42 28.13 -8.39
CA THR A 97 -8.74 27.62 -8.01
C THR A 97 -9.09 26.43 -8.88
N ILE A 98 -9.40 25.30 -8.23
CA ILE A 98 -9.91 24.10 -8.91
C ILE A 98 -11.39 23.95 -8.60
N GLU A 99 -12.20 24.04 -9.65
CA GLU A 99 -13.64 23.82 -9.58
C GLU A 99 -13.97 22.33 -9.44
N ASN A 100 -15.15 22.04 -8.90
CA ASN A 100 -15.68 20.69 -8.74
C ASN A 100 -14.86 19.76 -7.83
N ILE A 101 -13.97 20.33 -7.01
CA ILE A 101 -13.23 19.63 -5.97
C ILE A 101 -13.51 20.31 -4.63
N LEU A 102 -13.89 19.51 -3.64
CA LEU A 102 -14.14 19.97 -2.29
C LEU A 102 -12.83 20.05 -1.50
N PHE A 103 -12.57 21.17 -0.83
CA PHE A 103 -11.49 21.26 0.15
C PHE A 103 -11.95 20.74 1.52
N SER A 104 -11.26 19.75 2.08
CA SER A 104 -11.70 19.14 3.34
C SER A 104 -11.41 19.98 4.60
N GLY A 105 -10.54 21.00 4.50
CA GLY A 105 -9.97 21.70 5.65
C GLY A 105 -8.90 20.88 6.39
N SER A 106 -8.00 21.57 7.09
CA SER A 106 -6.94 21.00 7.93
C SER A 106 -7.39 20.88 9.40
N SER A 107 -8.52 20.20 9.66
CA SER A 107 -8.94 19.97 11.05
C SER A 107 -8.20 18.80 11.68
N HIS A 108 -7.54 19.06 12.81
CA HIS A 108 -6.95 18.02 13.65
C HIS A 108 -7.94 17.44 14.67
N LYS A 109 -9.15 18.02 14.81
CA LYS A 109 -10.13 17.68 15.86
C LYS A 109 -11.26 16.76 15.38
N LYS A 110 -11.54 16.72 14.08
CA LYS A 110 -12.67 15.98 13.51
C LYS A 110 -12.21 15.01 12.43
N CYS A 111 -12.95 13.92 12.27
CA CYS A 111 -12.73 13.00 11.16
C CYS A 111 -13.07 13.66 9.82
N VAL A 112 -12.15 13.60 8.86
CA VAL A 112 -12.36 14.13 7.50
C VAL A 112 -13.49 13.42 6.74
N VAL A 113 -13.89 12.21 7.15
CA VAL A 113 -14.95 11.40 6.53
C VAL A 113 -16.29 11.61 7.25
N CYS A 114 -16.39 11.25 8.53
CA CYS A 114 -17.66 11.23 9.28
C CYS A 114 -17.90 12.46 10.17
N ARG A 115 -16.90 13.34 10.34
CA ARG A 115 -16.95 14.53 11.23
C ARG A 115 -17.11 14.26 12.73
N ASP A 116 -17.14 12.99 13.15
CA ASP A 116 -17.03 12.61 14.57
C ASP A 116 -15.81 13.30 15.21
N GLU A 117 -16.04 13.90 16.39
CA GLU A 117 -15.00 14.52 17.20
C GLU A 117 -14.12 13.48 17.88
N VAL A 118 -12.89 13.90 18.20
CA VAL A 118 -11.76 13.10 18.70
C VAL A 118 -12.18 11.88 19.53
N ASN A 119 -11.93 10.69 18.98
CA ASN A 119 -11.78 9.47 19.76
C ASN A 119 -10.30 9.01 19.71
N THR A 120 -9.89 8.17 20.67
CA THR A 120 -8.54 7.59 20.74
C THR A 120 -8.16 6.73 19.52
N THR A 121 -9.10 6.45 18.62
CA THR A 121 -8.90 5.59 17.43
C THR A 121 -8.57 6.38 16.16
N MET A 122 -8.61 7.72 16.19
CA MET A 122 -8.26 8.52 15.02
C MET A 122 -6.77 8.43 14.68
N ILE A 123 -6.47 8.38 13.39
CA ILE A 123 -5.11 8.42 12.86
C ILE A 123 -4.96 9.57 11.87
N THR A 124 -3.73 9.97 11.59
CA THR A 124 -3.45 10.85 10.46
C THR A 124 -3.73 10.05 9.19
N MET A 125 -4.55 10.62 8.30
CA MET A 125 -4.95 9.93 7.09
C MET A 125 -3.73 9.66 6.20
N PRO A 126 -3.45 8.39 5.87
CA PRO A 126 -2.34 8.03 5.00
C PRO A 126 -2.48 8.69 3.61
N LYS A 127 -1.35 8.93 2.94
CA LYS A 127 -1.33 9.48 1.58
C LYS A 127 -2.22 8.70 0.60
N PRO A 128 -2.20 7.35 0.54
CA PRO A 128 -3.08 6.60 -0.36
C PRO A 128 -4.56 6.89 -0.13
N ALA A 129 -5.04 6.86 1.12
CA ALA A 129 -6.42 7.19 1.45
C ALA A 129 -6.81 8.65 1.11
N ARG A 130 -5.88 9.62 1.19
CA ARG A 130 -6.14 11.00 0.75
C ARG A 130 -6.32 11.09 -0.77
N LEU A 131 -5.56 10.30 -1.52
CA LEU A 131 -5.70 10.21 -2.97
C LEU A 131 -7.00 9.49 -3.35
N ASP A 132 -7.36 8.39 -2.67
CA ASP A 132 -8.64 7.70 -2.89
C ASP A 132 -9.82 8.66 -2.64
N LEU A 133 -9.72 9.53 -1.62
CA LEU A 133 -10.74 10.55 -1.31
C LEU A 133 -10.89 11.58 -2.43
N LEU A 134 -9.78 11.96 -3.06
CA LEU A 134 -9.78 12.86 -4.20
C LEU A 134 -10.41 12.19 -5.43
N VAL A 135 -9.93 11.01 -5.80
CA VAL A 135 -10.35 10.31 -7.02
C VAL A 135 -11.80 9.82 -6.93
N LEU A 136 -12.18 9.21 -5.81
CA LEU A 136 -13.47 8.56 -5.65
C LEU A 136 -14.57 9.51 -5.18
N LYS A 137 -14.22 10.55 -4.41
CA LYS A 137 -15.19 11.44 -3.74
C LYS A 137 -15.01 12.92 -4.11
N ARG A 138 -14.12 13.24 -5.05
CA ARG A 138 -13.82 14.62 -5.50
C ARG A 138 -13.49 15.57 -4.36
N MET A 139 -12.77 15.07 -3.36
CA MET A 139 -12.44 15.85 -2.16
C MET A 139 -10.95 15.81 -1.87
N TYR A 140 -10.31 16.98 -1.93
CA TYR A 140 -8.92 17.16 -1.60
C TYR A 140 -8.74 17.25 -0.08
N ALA A 141 -7.82 16.42 0.43
CA ALA A 141 -7.41 16.42 1.82
C ALA A 141 -5.92 16.78 1.97
N PRO A 142 -5.58 17.88 2.66
CA PRO A 142 -4.19 18.25 2.87
C PRO A 142 -3.46 17.26 3.79
N HIS A 143 -2.15 17.37 3.87
CA HIS A 143 -1.38 16.59 4.83
C HIS A 143 -1.81 16.91 6.28
N GLY A 144 -1.79 15.91 7.15
CA GLY A 144 -2.10 16.09 8.57
C GLY A 144 -3.59 15.96 8.96
N VAL A 145 -4.50 15.82 7.98
CA VAL A 145 -5.92 15.56 8.30
C VAL A 145 -6.09 14.24 9.05
N ARG A 146 -7.13 14.17 9.88
CA ARG A 146 -7.40 13.02 10.74
C ARG A 146 -8.58 12.21 10.23
N CYS A 147 -8.52 10.89 10.38
CA CYS A 147 -9.58 9.97 9.98
C CYS A 147 -9.74 8.84 11.00
N CYS A 148 -10.97 8.36 11.20
CA CYS A 148 -11.25 7.19 12.02
C CYS A 148 -10.74 5.93 11.33
N ARG A 149 -10.12 5.00 12.08
CA ARG A 149 -9.63 3.70 11.55
C ARG A 149 -10.72 2.89 10.84
N LYS A 150 -11.99 2.99 11.27
CA LYS A 150 -13.14 2.28 10.67
C LYS A 150 -13.37 2.61 9.19
N HIS A 151 -12.81 3.71 8.68
CA HIS A 151 -12.96 4.11 7.27
C HIS A 151 -11.84 3.61 6.38
N LEU A 152 -10.84 2.95 6.96
CA LEU A 152 -9.61 2.57 6.28
C LEU A 152 -9.43 1.06 6.30
N TRP A 153 -8.95 0.53 5.19
CA TRP A 153 -8.47 -0.84 5.06
C TRP A 153 -7.10 -0.80 4.37
N ASN A 154 -6.07 -1.36 5.00
CA ASN A 154 -4.69 -1.34 4.47
C ASN A 154 -4.20 0.05 4.02
N ASN A 155 -4.45 1.09 4.83
CA ASN A 155 -4.10 2.50 4.54
C ASN A 155 -4.82 3.13 3.34
N ARG A 156 -5.78 2.43 2.72
CA ARG A 156 -6.67 2.91 1.66
C ARG A 156 -8.05 3.24 2.21
N LEU A 157 -8.79 4.07 1.51
CA LEU A 157 -10.18 4.38 1.83
C LEU A 157 -11.08 3.18 1.48
N LEU A 158 -12.01 2.82 2.36
CA LEU A 158 -13.01 1.80 2.03
C LEU A 158 -13.88 2.27 0.84
N PRO A 159 -14.15 1.42 -0.18
CA PRO A 159 -14.91 1.80 -1.37
C PRO A 159 -16.29 2.39 -1.05
N ASP A 160 -17.02 1.73 -0.15
CA ASP A 160 -18.42 2.05 0.20
C ASP A 160 -18.55 3.15 1.26
N VAL A 161 -17.45 3.82 1.61
CA VAL A 161 -17.51 4.84 2.64
C VAL A 161 -18.35 6.03 2.17
N LYS A 162 -19.33 6.42 3.00
CA LYS A 162 -20.14 7.61 2.81
C LYS A 162 -19.47 8.80 3.49
N ILE A 163 -19.26 9.88 2.74
CA ILE A 163 -18.72 11.13 3.27
C ILE A 163 -19.89 11.93 3.88
N ASN A 164 -19.76 12.34 5.14
CA ASN A 164 -20.70 13.30 5.71
C ASN A 164 -20.43 14.67 5.05
N MET A 165 -21.42 15.20 4.34
CA MET A 165 -21.35 16.46 3.58
C MET A 165 -21.90 17.67 4.34
N ASP A 166 -22.48 17.48 5.52
CA ASP A 166 -23.10 18.53 6.32
C ASP A 166 -22.09 19.66 6.54
N ASN A 167 -22.48 20.92 6.36
CA ASN A 167 -21.60 22.10 6.56
C ASN A 167 -20.24 22.00 5.84
N ARG A 168 -20.19 21.45 4.63
CA ARG A 168 -19.06 21.59 3.70
C ARG A 168 -19.39 22.69 2.69
N GLN A 169 -18.41 23.54 2.41
CA GLN A 169 -18.55 24.67 1.47
C GLN A 169 -18.77 24.16 0.04
N THR A 170 -19.06 25.07 -0.88
CA THR A 170 -19.14 24.80 -2.31
C THR A 170 -17.84 24.16 -2.83
N PRO A 171 -17.91 23.30 -3.87
CA PRO A 171 -16.76 22.54 -4.37
C PRO A 171 -15.79 23.45 -5.14
N MET A 172 -15.05 24.26 -4.42
CA MET A 172 -13.94 25.06 -4.92
C MET A 172 -12.76 24.88 -3.97
N ALA A 173 -11.64 24.39 -4.50
CA ALA A 173 -10.40 24.26 -3.76
C ALA A 173 -9.41 25.31 -4.26
N LYS A 174 -9.04 26.26 -3.39
CA LYS A 174 -7.91 27.17 -3.63
C LYS A 174 -6.64 26.49 -3.14
N LEU A 175 -5.69 26.27 -4.04
CA LEU A 175 -4.45 25.56 -3.76
C LEU A 175 -3.25 26.36 -4.25
N GLU A 176 -2.16 26.31 -3.49
CA GLU A 176 -0.88 26.85 -3.94
C GLU A 176 -0.32 26.04 -5.13
N PRO A 177 0.45 26.68 -6.03
CA PRO A 177 0.99 26.01 -7.22
C PRO A 177 1.88 24.81 -6.89
N THR A 178 2.64 24.90 -5.79
CA THR A 178 3.49 23.81 -5.28
C THR A 178 2.68 22.59 -4.85
N VAL A 179 1.54 22.81 -4.20
CA VAL A 179 0.61 21.76 -3.78
C VAL A 179 -0.03 21.11 -5.00
N LEU A 180 -0.40 21.92 -5.99
CA LEU A 180 -0.99 21.43 -7.23
C LEU A 180 0.00 20.57 -8.03
N LEU A 181 1.25 21.01 -8.16
CA LEU A 181 2.30 20.25 -8.84
C LEU A 181 2.53 18.88 -8.18
N ASN A 182 2.60 18.86 -6.85
CA ASN A 182 2.71 17.61 -6.09
C ASN A 182 1.50 16.71 -6.31
N LEU A 183 0.30 17.28 -6.35
CA LEU A 183 -0.92 16.52 -6.61
C LEU A 183 -0.94 15.95 -8.03
N PHE A 184 -0.51 16.72 -9.01
CA PHE A 184 -0.43 16.29 -10.40
C PHE A 184 0.56 15.12 -10.55
N ASN A 185 1.73 15.22 -9.92
CA ASN A 185 2.71 14.13 -9.88
C ASN A 185 2.14 12.88 -9.21
N ASP A 186 1.38 13.03 -8.12
CA ASP A 186 0.72 11.91 -7.45
C ASP A 186 -0.34 11.25 -8.35
N LEU A 187 -1.13 12.05 -9.08
CA LEU A 187 -2.12 11.54 -10.04
C LEU A 187 -1.45 10.84 -11.23
N LEU A 188 -0.35 11.38 -11.75
CA LEU A 188 0.44 10.72 -12.79
C LEU A 188 0.99 9.37 -12.31
N GLY A 189 1.48 9.30 -11.07
CA GLY A 189 1.90 8.05 -10.45
C GLY A 189 0.76 7.03 -10.39
N LEU A 190 -0.44 7.44 -9.98
CA LEU A 190 -1.62 6.56 -9.97
C LEU A 190 -2.02 6.09 -11.38
N LEU A 191 -1.93 6.95 -12.39
CA LEU A 191 -2.21 6.57 -13.78
C LEU A 191 -1.18 5.55 -14.30
N GLN A 192 0.10 5.72 -13.96
CA GLN A 192 1.15 4.76 -14.29
C GLN A 192 0.91 3.41 -13.59
N GLU A 193 0.59 3.42 -12.29
CA GLU A 193 0.22 2.22 -11.54
C GLU A 193 -1.00 1.53 -12.19
N ALA A 194 -2.06 2.27 -12.50
CA ALA A 194 -3.26 1.74 -13.13
C ALA A 194 -2.98 1.16 -14.54
N SER A 195 -2.07 1.76 -15.30
CA SER A 195 -1.68 1.27 -16.62
C SER A 195 -0.91 -0.06 -16.58
N THR A 196 -0.24 -0.33 -15.45
CA THR A 196 0.55 -1.55 -15.23
C THR A 196 -0.16 -2.56 -14.35
N ALA A 197 -1.30 -2.20 -13.76
CA ALA A 197 -2.07 -3.08 -12.92
C ALA A 197 -2.59 -4.29 -13.70
N PRO A 198 -2.64 -5.48 -13.07
CA PRO A 198 -3.37 -6.62 -13.62
C PRO A 198 -4.83 -6.25 -13.89
N ARG A 199 -5.38 -6.68 -15.03
CA ARG A 199 -6.80 -6.48 -15.36
C ARG A 199 -7.71 -7.34 -14.49
N LEU A 200 -7.16 -8.45 -14.00
CA LEU A 200 -7.79 -9.37 -13.09
C LEU A 200 -6.84 -9.69 -11.95
N ASP A 201 -7.21 -9.31 -10.72
CA ASP A 201 -6.41 -9.52 -9.53
C ASP A 201 -7.25 -10.10 -8.41
N PHE A 202 -7.00 -11.37 -8.08
CA PHE A 202 -7.66 -12.02 -6.96
C PHE A 202 -7.08 -11.59 -5.61
N MET A 203 -6.05 -10.74 -5.57
CA MET A 203 -5.65 -10.06 -4.33
C MET A 203 -6.50 -8.83 -4.03
N ASP A 204 -7.25 -8.31 -5.01
CA ASP A 204 -8.11 -7.15 -4.81
C ASP A 204 -9.32 -7.50 -3.91
N PRO A 205 -9.45 -6.89 -2.73
CA PRO A 205 -10.61 -7.11 -1.87
C PRO A 205 -11.93 -6.66 -2.49
N SER A 206 -11.89 -5.72 -3.45
CA SER A 206 -13.07 -5.13 -4.10
C SER A 206 -13.80 -6.08 -5.05
N MET A 207 -13.12 -7.14 -5.51
CA MET A 207 -13.72 -8.16 -6.36
C MET A 207 -14.96 -8.79 -5.72
N SER A 208 -16.06 -8.80 -6.48
CA SER A 208 -17.36 -9.27 -6.02
C SER A 208 -17.45 -10.81 -6.04
N ASN A 209 -18.46 -11.37 -5.36
CA ASN A 209 -18.72 -12.80 -5.45
C ASN A 209 -19.09 -13.25 -6.88
N GLU A 210 -19.76 -12.37 -7.63
CA GLU A 210 -20.13 -12.61 -9.03
C GLU A 210 -18.89 -12.68 -9.93
N ASP A 211 -17.86 -11.86 -9.68
CA ASP A 211 -16.58 -11.93 -10.41
C ASP A 211 -15.88 -13.27 -10.18
N TYR A 212 -15.82 -13.72 -8.91
CA TYR A 212 -15.24 -15.01 -8.56
C TYR A 212 -15.98 -16.16 -9.25
N LEU A 213 -17.32 -16.15 -9.20
CA LEU A 213 -18.15 -17.14 -9.87
C LEU A 213 -17.92 -17.10 -11.38
N THR A 214 -17.90 -15.93 -12.00
CA THR A 214 -17.74 -15.74 -13.45
C THR A 214 -16.42 -16.28 -13.95
N TRP A 215 -15.31 -15.99 -13.27
CA TRP A 215 -13.98 -16.36 -13.75
C TRP A 215 -13.54 -17.76 -13.33
N THR A 216 -13.86 -18.17 -12.09
CA THR A 216 -13.36 -19.44 -11.53
C THR A 216 -14.43 -20.52 -11.45
N GLY A 217 -15.70 -20.13 -11.34
CA GLY A 217 -16.83 -21.04 -11.07
C GLY A 217 -17.10 -21.26 -9.59
N TRP A 218 -16.31 -20.63 -8.72
CA TRP A 218 -16.38 -20.76 -7.27
C TRP A 218 -16.92 -19.47 -6.67
N THR A 219 -17.66 -19.56 -5.57
CA THR A 219 -17.92 -18.38 -4.74
C THR A 219 -16.61 -17.90 -4.09
N LYS A 220 -16.59 -16.64 -3.65
CA LYS A 220 -15.44 -16.04 -2.95
C LYS A 220 -15.04 -16.85 -1.71
N GLU A 221 -16.02 -17.34 -0.97
CA GLU A 221 -15.82 -18.19 0.22
C GLU A 221 -15.24 -19.56 -0.13
N GLN A 222 -15.80 -20.23 -1.14
CA GLN A 222 -15.29 -21.54 -1.57
C GLN A 222 -13.86 -21.43 -2.11
N PHE A 223 -13.59 -20.39 -2.90
CA PHE A 223 -12.25 -20.11 -3.41
C PHE A 223 -11.26 -19.87 -2.26
N GLU A 224 -11.65 -19.07 -1.26
CA GLU A 224 -10.81 -18.80 -0.10
C GLU A 224 -10.53 -20.07 0.71
N HIS A 225 -11.54 -20.90 0.93
CA HIS A 225 -11.36 -22.18 1.61
C HIS A 225 -10.36 -23.06 0.85
N MET A 226 -10.52 -23.20 -0.48
CA MET A 226 -9.56 -23.94 -1.31
C MET A 226 -8.15 -23.35 -1.25
N PHE A 227 -8.03 -22.02 -1.28
CA PHE A 227 -6.74 -21.35 -1.17
C PHE A 227 -6.05 -21.66 0.16
N MET A 228 -6.77 -21.62 1.27
CA MET A 228 -6.24 -21.93 2.60
C MET A 228 -5.74 -23.37 2.72
N LEU A 229 -6.39 -24.33 2.06
CA LEU A 229 -5.95 -25.74 2.06
C LEU A 229 -4.60 -25.95 1.36
N ILE A 230 -4.30 -25.14 0.35
CA ILE A 230 -3.09 -25.30 -0.48
C ILE A 230 -2.01 -24.25 -0.19
N LEU A 231 -2.31 -23.22 0.59
CA LEU A 231 -1.43 -22.08 0.86
C LEU A 231 -0.04 -22.49 1.36
N SER A 232 0.02 -23.47 2.27
CA SER A 232 1.28 -23.98 2.83
C SER A 232 2.17 -24.71 1.81
N HIS A 233 1.63 -25.03 0.63
CA HIS A 233 2.29 -25.82 -0.41
C HIS A 233 2.61 -25.00 -1.67
N ILE A 234 2.22 -23.73 -1.73
CA ILE A 234 2.47 -22.85 -2.87
C ILE A 234 3.28 -21.65 -2.42
N ARG A 235 4.34 -21.33 -3.18
CA ARG A 235 5.14 -20.14 -2.95
C ARG A 235 4.70 -19.01 -3.90
N SER A 236 4.58 -17.81 -3.37
CA SER A 236 4.61 -16.59 -4.19
C SER A 236 6.00 -16.44 -4.82
N SER A 237 6.03 -15.88 -6.03
CA SER A 237 7.25 -15.57 -6.77
C SER A 237 7.25 -14.11 -7.16
N SER A 238 8.40 -13.59 -7.62
CA SER A 238 8.52 -12.19 -8.08
C SER A 238 7.49 -11.81 -9.14
N ASN A 239 7.01 -12.79 -9.92
CA ASN A 239 6.16 -12.54 -11.09
C ASN A 239 4.70 -12.96 -10.87
N ARG A 240 4.37 -13.51 -9.69
CA ARG A 240 3.05 -14.10 -9.43
C ARG A 240 2.81 -14.40 -7.96
N GLU A 241 1.69 -13.90 -7.46
CA GLU A 241 1.14 -14.25 -6.15
C GLU A 241 0.49 -15.64 -6.14
N ALA A 242 0.57 -16.34 -5.01
CA ALA A 242 -0.02 -17.68 -4.85
C ALA A 242 -1.53 -17.72 -5.13
N ARG A 243 -2.27 -16.68 -4.70
CA ARG A 243 -3.72 -16.57 -4.90
C ARG A 243 -4.08 -16.44 -6.39
N ASN A 244 -3.35 -15.58 -7.10
CA ASN A 244 -3.50 -15.42 -8.55
C ASN A 244 -3.09 -16.69 -9.32
N ALA A 245 -2.13 -17.48 -8.81
CA ALA A 245 -1.80 -18.78 -9.38
C ALA A 245 -2.98 -19.75 -9.37
N LEU A 246 -3.67 -19.85 -8.22
CA LEU A 246 -4.86 -20.67 -8.07
C LEU A 246 -5.98 -20.18 -8.99
N ALA A 247 -6.16 -18.87 -9.08
CA ALA A 247 -7.14 -18.28 -10.00
C ALA A 247 -6.85 -18.61 -11.47
N MET A 248 -5.58 -18.48 -11.92
CA MET A 248 -5.17 -18.86 -13.27
C MET A 248 -5.51 -20.33 -13.58
N PHE A 249 -5.30 -21.23 -12.61
CA PHE A 249 -5.63 -22.64 -12.75
C PHE A 249 -7.13 -22.85 -12.99
N TRP A 250 -7.99 -22.30 -12.13
CA TRP A 250 -9.44 -22.44 -12.26
C TRP A 250 -10.00 -21.74 -13.50
N ILE A 251 -9.49 -20.55 -13.84
CA ILE A 251 -9.87 -19.84 -15.07
C ILE A 251 -9.55 -20.69 -16.29
N LYS A 252 -8.37 -21.32 -16.33
CA LYS A 252 -8.00 -22.21 -17.44
C LYS A 252 -8.99 -23.36 -17.59
N LEU A 253 -9.36 -24.00 -16.49
CA LEU A 253 -10.30 -25.12 -16.49
C LEU A 253 -11.71 -24.68 -16.89
N LYS A 254 -12.18 -23.53 -16.39
CA LYS A 254 -13.54 -23.05 -16.63
C LYS A 254 -13.74 -22.50 -18.05
N THR A 255 -12.81 -21.65 -18.51
CA THR A 255 -13.02 -20.82 -19.71
C THR A 255 -12.37 -21.39 -20.96
N ASN A 256 -11.52 -22.42 -20.81
CA ASN A 256 -10.67 -22.97 -21.87
C ASN A 256 -9.76 -21.93 -22.59
N LEU A 257 -9.55 -20.75 -22.01
CA LEU A 257 -8.66 -19.74 -22.57
C LEU A 257 -7.23 -20.27 -22.73
N SER A 258 -6.50 -19.81 -23.74
CA SER A 258 -5.08 -20.14 -23.88
C SER A 258 -4.26 -19.55 -22.72
N PHE A 259 -3.14 -20.17 -22.37
CA PHE A 259 -2.22 -19.62 -21.36
C PHE A 259 -1.76 -18.18 -21.69
N ARG A 260 -1.75 -17.82 -22.98
CA ARG A 260 -1.44 -16.47 -23.46
C ARG A 260 -2.53 -15.47 -23.10
N GLN A 261 -3.79 -15.81 -23.35
CA GLN A 261 -4.94 -14.97 -22.98
C GLN A 261 -5.00 -14.77 -21.47
N ILE A 262 -4.80 -15.84 -20.70
CA ILE A 262 -4.76 -15.76 -19.23
C ILE A 262 -3.60 -14.86 -18.78
N GLY A 263 -2.40 -15.02 -19.36
CA GLY A 263 -1.26 -14.17 -19.03
C GLY A 263 -1.51 -12.69 -19.32
N SER A 264 -2.32 -12.38 -20.33
CA SER A 264 -2.76 -11.01 -20.64
C SER A 264 -3.75 -10.46 -19.61
N LEU A 265 -4.69 -11.29 -19.11
CA LEU A 265 -5.64 -10.88 -18.06
C LEU A 265 -4.93 -10.49 -16.76
N PHE A 266 -3.91 -11.25 -16.36
CA PHE A 266 -3.11 -10.97 -15.17
C PHE A 266 -1.96 -9.97 -15.41
N ASN A 267 -1.90 -9.36 -16.60
CA ASN A 267 -0.84 -8.45 -17.04
C ASN A 267 0.58 -8.94 -16.72
N ILE A 268 0.86 -10.23 -16.97
CA ILE A 268 2.19 -10.80 -16.72
C ILE A 268 3.20 -10.11 -17.62
N SER A 269 4.26 -9.58 -17.01
CA SER A 269 5.28 -8.82 -17.71
C SER A 269 6.15 -9.69 -18.63
N GLY A 270 6.72 -9.05 -19.64
CA GLY A 270 7.63 -9.67 -20.60
C GLY A 270 6.97 -10.05 -21.92
N ASP A 271 7.76 -10.74 -22.74
CA ASP A 271 7.38 -11.13 -24.10
C ASP A 271 6.28 -12.21 -24.11
N TYR A 272 5.79 -12.45 -25.32
CA TYR A 272 4.72 -13.39 -25.62
C TYR A 272 4.95 -14.79 -25.06
N GLU A 273 6.20 -15.26 -25.10
CA GLU A 273 6.54 -16.62 -24.73
C GLU A 273 6.77 -16.74 -23.22
N ASN A 274 7.32 -15.70 -22.59
CA ASN A 274 7.44 -15.60 -21.15
C ASN A 274 6.07 -15.67 -20.47
N ARG A 275 5.09 -14.88 -20.92
CA ARG A 275 3.72 -14.90 -20.36
C ARG A 275 3.13 -16.30 -20.39
N ARG A 276 3.19 -16.96 -21.55
CA ARG A 276 2.71 -18.35 -21.72
C ARG A 276 3.40 -19.31 -20.74
N LYS A 277 4.73 -19.24 -20.65
CA LYS A 277 5.53 -20.11 -19.77
C LYS A 277 5.20 -19.91 -18.31
N VAL A 278 5.05 -18.66 -17.85
CA VAL A 278 4.70 -18.34 -16.45
C VAL A 278 3.33 -18.92 -16.11
N VAL A 279 2.30 -18.71 -16.94
CA VAL A 279 0.97 -19.27 -16.68
C VAL A 279 0.99 -20.80 -16.72
N SER A 280 1.66 -21.41 -17.70
CA SER A 280 1.76 -22.88 -17.80
C SER A 280 2.41 -23.47 -16.55
N ARG A 281 3.55 -22.92 -16.11
CA ARG A 281 4.22 -23.37 -14.87
C ARG A 281 3.34 -23.18 -13.64
N SER A 282 2.54 -22.11 -13.63
CA SER A 282 1.59 -21.86 -12.55
C SER A 282 0.50 -22.92 -12.51
N PHE A 283 -0.07 -23.21 -13.66
CA PHE A 283 -1.07 -24.26 -13.82
C PHE A 283 -0.52 -25.62 -13.35
N ASP A 284 0.66 -26.00 -13.82
CA ASP A 284 1.28 -27.29 -13.46
C ASP A 284 1.62 -27.38 -11.97
N SER A 285 2.11 -26.29 -11.38
CA SER A 285 2.41 -26.23 -9.94
C SER A 285 1.17 -26.41 -9.09
N ILE A 286 0.06 -25.74 -9.44
CA ILE A 286 -1.22 -25.92 -8.73
C ILE A 286 -1.73 -27.34 -8.93
N ARG A 287 -1.70 -27.86 -10.16
CA ARG A 287 -2.13 -29.23 -10.46
C ARG A 287 -1.40 -30.26 -9.61
N GLN A 288 -0.07 -30.15 -9.50
CA GLN A 288 0.73 -31.05 -8.66
C GLN A 288 0.34 -30.96 -7.20
N VAL A 289 0.18 -29.76 -6.64
CA VAL A 289 -0.23 -29.59 -5.24
C VAL A 289 -1.61 -30.22 -4.98
N LEU A 290 -2.57 -30.03 -5.89
CA LEU A 290 -3.90 -30.65 -5.77
C LEU A 290 -3.81 -32.18 -5.83
N VAL A 291 -3.00 -32.74 -6.74
CA VAL A 291 -2.79 -34.19 -6.86
C VAL A 291 -2.09 -34.78 -5.64
N ASP A 292 -1.09 -34.10 -5.10
CA ASP A 292 -0.27 -34.67 -4.02
C ASP A 292 -0.88 -34.47 -2.63
N LYS A 293 -1.66 -33.40 -2.45
CA LYS A 293 -2.13 -32.96 -1.12
C LYS A 293 -3.62 -33.05 -0.94
N LEU A 294 -4.39 -32.68 -1.97
CA LEU A 294 -5.85 -32.62 -1.86
C LEU A 294 -6.48 -33.98 -2.19
N LEU A 295 -6.10 -34.56 -3.33
CA LEU A 295 -6.65 -35.83 -3.81
C LEU A 295 -6.54 -36.95 -2.77
N PRO A 296 -5.37 -37.27 -2.18
CA PRO A 296 -5.25 -38.36 -1.22
C PRO A 296 -6.08 -38.16 0.05
N LYS A 297 -6.33 -36.91 0.45
CA LYS A 297 -7.03 -36.56 1.69
C LYS A 297 -8.54 -36.37 1.54
N HIS A 298 -9.02 -36.12 0.33
CA HIS A 298 -10.40 -35.70 0.11
C HIS A 298 -11.12 -36.40 -1.05
N LEU A 299 -10.40 -37.12 -1.93
CA LEU A 299 -10.98 -37.72 -3.14
C LEU A 299 -10.37 -39.09 -3.53
N GLY A 300 -9.28 -39.52 -2.87
CA GLY A 300 -8.58 -40.76 -3.18
C GLY A 300 -9.19 -41.97 -2.48
N ILE A 301 -8.88 -43.18 -2.94
CA ILE A 301 -9.43 -44.42 -2.35
C ILE A 301 -9.08 -44.55 -0.86
N GLY A 302 -7.97 -43.94 -0.41
CA GLY A 302 -7.55 -43.91 0.99
C GLY A 302 -8.15 -42.79 1.85
N HIS A 303 -8.96 -41.88 1.29
CA HIS A 303 -9.50 -40.75 2.05
C HIS A 303 -10.75 -41.10 2.87
N LEU A 304 -11.38 -42.22 2.54
CA LEU A 304 -12.62 -42.66 3.14
C LEU A 304 -12.41 -44.06 3.70
N SER A 305 -12.53 -44.20 5.03
CA SER A 305 -12.49 -45.53 5.65
C SER A 305 -13.70 -46.36 5.21
N ARG A 306 -13.59 -47.69 5.28
CA ARG A 306 -14.73 -48.58 4.97
C ARG A 306 -15.97 -48.23 5.80
N SER A 307 -15.79 -47.88 7.07
CA SER A 307 -16.86 -47.45 7.96
C SER A 307 -17.52 -46.15 7.48
N GLU A 308 -16.73 -45.15 7.10
CA GLU A 308 -17.24 -43.88 6.57
C GLU A 308 -17.90 -44.06 5.20
N ALA A 309 -17.42 -45.00 4.37
CA ALA A 309 -18.03 -45.34 3.08
C ALA A 309 -19.44 -45.85 3.25
N ILE A 310 -19.63 -46.80 4.16
CA ILE A 310 -20.92 -47.39 4.48
C ILE A 310 -21.85 -46.33 5.11
N ASP A 311 -21.32 -45.46 5.97
CA ASP A 311 -22.09 -44.38 6.63
C ASP A 311 -22.55 -43.29 5.65
N HIS A 312 -21.76 -43.01 4.59
CA HIS A 312 -22.15 -42.09 3.51
C HIS A 312 -23.34 -42.61 2.67
N ASN A 313 -23.78 -43.85 2.92
CA ASN A 313 -25.06 -44.47 2.56
C ASN A 313 -25.54 -44.25 1.11
N THR A 314 -24.61 -44.29 0.15
CA THR A 314 -24.94 -44.33 -1.27
C THR A 314 -25.20 -45.78 -1.72
N SER A 315 -26.01 -45.98 -2.76
CA SER A 315 -26.22 -47.30 -3.38
C SER A 315 -24.89 -47.96 -3.77
N PHE A 316 -23.95 -47.18 -4.31
CA PHE A 316 -22.58 -47.60 -4.61
C PHE A 316 -21.79 -48.02 -3.37
N SER A 317 -21.88 -47.26 -2.26
CA SER A 317 -21.18 -47.59 -1.02
C SER A 317 -21.59 -48.95 -0.45
N ASN A 318 -22.89 -49.25 -0.45
CA ASN A 318 -23.42 -50.52 0.05
C ASN A 318 -23.04 -51.69 -0.86
N GLU A 319 -23.08 -51.50 -2.18
CA GLU A 319 -22.76 -52.54 -3.15
C GLU A 319 -21.27 -52.94 -3.11
N PHE A 320 -20.36 -51.97 -2.99
CA PHE A 320 -18.92 -52.23 -3.00
C PHE A 320 -18.33 -52.53 -1.62
N PHE A 321 -18.87 -51.95 -0.55
CA PHE A 321 -18.27 -51.99 0.79
C PHE A 321 -19.16 -52.56 1.89
N GLY A 322 -20.45 -52.79 1.60
CA GLY A 322 -21.39 -53.41 2.53
C GLY A 322 -20.98 -54.82 2.97
N LYS A 323 -21.62 -55.34 4.02
CA LYS A 323 -21.46 -56.74 4.41
C LYS A 323 -22.26 -57.58 3.41
N LYS A 324 -21.59 -58.52 2.73
CA LYS A 324 -22.26 -59.56 1.94
C LYS A 324 -23.09 -60.45 2.84
#